data_AF-A0A955KYN4-F1
#
_entry.id   AF-A0A955KYN4-F1
#
_cell.length_a   1.000
_cell.length_b   1.000
_cell.length_c   1.000
_cell.angle_alpha   90.00
_cell.angle_beta   90.00
_cell.angle_gamma   90.00
#
_symmetry.space_group_name_H-M   'P 1'
#
loop_
_entity.id
_entity.type
_entity.pdbx_description
1 polymer ?
#
loop_
_entity_poly.entity_id
_entity_poly.type
_entity_poly.pdbx_seq_one_letter_code
_entity_poly.pdbx_strand_id
1 'polypeptide(L)'
;VETCESFGDETAGLSAVQIGVMRRMFVVRRIDLEPESWEVMINPKVTILDNHQTEYWEGCMSIGTGEDRLFGPVPRAKKAKVEYLDVSGAEHSLEVSDYMAHIVLHELDHLEGKLFLQYIDNPRNIWRGGDLDKYL
;
A
#
# COMPACT_ATOMS: atom_id res chain seq x y z
N VAL A 1 2.87 -10.06 9.10
CA VAL A 1 1.62 -9.79 9.82
C VAL A 1 1.92 -9.17 11.18
N GLU A 2 2.65 -9.86 12.08
CA GLU A 2 3.01 -9.32 13.42
C GLU A 2 3.59 -7.90 13.39
N THR A 3 4.51 -7.60 12.46
CA THR A 3 5.05 -6.24 12.28
C THR A 3 3.94 -5.22 11.97
N CYS A 4 3.02 -5.55 11.08
CA CYS A 4 1.89 -4.68 10.74
C CYS A 4 0.96 -4.48 11.95
N GLU A 5 0.64 -5.56 12.66
CA GLU A 5 -0.22 -5.53 13.85
C GLU A 5 0.39 -4.69 14.99
N SER A 6 1.72 -4.65 15.11
CA SER A 6 2.39 -3.80 16.09
C SER A 6 2.16 -2.29 15.86
N PHE A 7 1.73 -1.90 14.65
CA PHE A 7 1.34 -0.53 14.30
C PHE A 7 -0.19 -0.32 14.28
N GLY A 8 -0.98 -1.33 14.67
CA GLY A 8 -2.44 -1.22 14.75
C GLY A 8 -3.11 -0.85 13.42
N ASP A 9 -4.06 0.09 13.48
CA ASP A 9 -4.84 0.53 12.32
C ASP A 9 -4.07 1.50 11.40
N GLU A 10 -2.85 1.90 11.75
CA GLU A 10 -2.05 2.82 10.93
C GLU A 10 -1.40 2.14 9.72
N THR A 11 -1.44 0.81 9.63
CA THR A 11 -0.78 0.05 8.57
C THR A 11 -1.82 -0.68 7.72
N ALA A 12 -1.90 -0.31 6.44
CA ALA A 12 -2.74 -0.99 5.46
C ALA A 12 -1.99 -2.09 4.69
N GLY A 13 -0.65 -2.07 4.69
CA GLY A 13 0.19 -3.05 4.01
C GLY A 13 1.66 -2.96 4.46
N LEU A 14 2.42 -4.00 4.11
CA LEU A 14 3.87 -4.02 4.30
C LEU A 14 4.53 -4.96 3.30
N SER A 15 5.49 -4.45 2.57
CA SER A 15 6.32 -5.19 1.64
C SER A 15 7.54 -5.79 2.32
N ALA A 16 7.93 -7.01 1.94
CA ALA A 16 9.09 -7.69 2.52
C ALA A 16 10.38 -6.89 2.39
N VAL A 17 10.52 -6.11 1.31
CA VAL A 17 11.70 -5.27 1.08
C VAL A 17 11.83 -4.15 2.12
N GLN A 18 10.72 -3.67 2.71
CA GLN A 18 10.74 -2.61 3.73
C GLN A 18 11.39 -3.08 5.04
N ILE A 19 11.40 -4.39 5.28
CA ILE A 19 12.07 -5.01 6.43
C ILE A 19 13.38 -5.71 6.03
N GLY A 20 13.95 -5.35 4.88
CA GLY A 20 15.24 -5.86 4.41
C GLY A 20 15.21 -7.28 3.82
N VAL A 21 14.03 -7.84 3.59
CA VAL A 21 13.86 -9.16 2.98
C VAL A 21 13.62 -8.98 1.47
N MET A 22 14.66 -9.21 0.66
CA MET A 22 14.63 -9.03 -0.79
C MET A 22 13.85 -10.15 -1.52
N ARG A 23 12.56 -10.28 -1.21
CA ARG A 23 11.61 -11.21 -1.83
C ARG A 23 10.45 -10.43 -2.42
N ARG A 24 9.91 -10.91 -3.55
CA ARG A 24 8.74 -10.32 -4.20
C ARG A 24 7.47 -10.77 -3.49
N MET A 25 7.22 -10.19 -2.33
CA MET A 25 6.01 -10.45 -1.54
C MET A 25 5.65 -9.25 -0.68
N PHE A 26 4.36 -9.09 -0.43
CA PHE A 26 3.85 -8.13 0.54
C PHE A 26 2.63 -8.72 1.24
N VAL A 27 2.23 -8.07 2.31
CA VAL A 27 0.98 -8.35 3.01
C VAL A 27 0.09 -7.11 2.95
N VAL A 28 -1.20 -7.28 2.74
CA VAL A 28 -2.20 -6.20 2.74
C VAL A 28 -3.33 -6.52 3.69
N ARG A 29 -3.89 -5.49 4.33
CA ARG A 29 -5.12 -5.60 5.11
C ARG A 29 -6.31 -5.50 4.17
N ARG A 30 -7.10 -6.56 4.09
CA ARG A 30 -8.36 -6.65 3.33
C ARG A 30 -9.48 -5.94 4.10
N ILE A 31 -9.46 -4.61 4.02
CA ILE A 31 -10.48 -3.71 4.61
C ILE A 31 -11.83 -3.77 3.86
N ASP A 32 -11.87 -4.45 2.71
CA ASP A 32 -13.06 -4.74 1.94
C ASP A 32 -13.79 -6.02 2.39
N LEU A 33 -13.29 -6.69 3.43
CA LEU A 33 -13.89 -7.88 4.04
C LEU A 33 -14.46 -7.57 5.43
N GLU A 34 -15.46 -8.34 5.85
CA GLU A 34 -16.03 -8.29 7.19
C GLU A 34 -16.08 -9.72 7.79
N PRO A 35 -15.29 -10.02 8.84
CA PRO A 35 -14.28 -9.15 9.45
C PRO A 35 -13.09 -8.92 8.52
N GLU A 36 -12.39 -7.81 8.74
CA GLU A 36 -11.14 -7.51 8.05
C GLU A 36 -10.09 -8.59 8.35
N SER A 37 -9.20 -8.85 7.38
CA SER A 37 -8.15 -9.85 7.53
C SER A 37 -6.87 -9.49 6.78
N TRP A 38 -5.77 -10.13 7.13
CA TRP A 38 -4.49 -9.98 6.42
C TRP A 38 -4.38 -10.98 5.28
N GLU A 39 -3.90 -10.53 4.14
CA GLU A 39 -3.66 -11.36 2.97
C GLU A 39 -2.22 -11.21 2.48
N VAL A 40 -1.53 -12.35 2.35
CA VAL A 40 -0.13 -12.40 1.89
C VAL A 40 -0.13 -12.70 0.39
N MET A 41 0.53 -11.85 -0.38
CA MET A 41 0.64 -11.99 -1.83
C MET A 41 2.10 -12.23 -2.21
N ILE A 42 2.40 -13.43 -2.69
CA ILE A 42 3.74 -13.85 -3.14
C ILE A 42 3.81 -13.83 -4.66
N ASN A 43 4.90 -13.28 -5.20
CA ASN A 43 5.14 -13.04 -6.61
C ASN A 43 3.95 -12.36 -7.34
N PRO A 44 3.39 -11.27 -6.77
CA PRO A 44 2.21 -10.64 -7.33
C PRO A 44 2.48 -10.07 -8.72
N LYS A 45 1.50 -10.22 -9.61
CA LYS A 45 1.43 -9.59 -10.93
C LYS A 45 0.14 -8.79 -11.02
N VAL A 46 0.24 -7.55 -11.47
CA VAL A 46 -0.91 -6.64 -11.54
C VAL A 46 -1.25 -6.28 -12.98
N THR A 47 -2.53 -6.32 -13.31
CA THR A 47 -3.11 -5.79 -14.55
C THR A 47 -4.10 -4.68 -14.20
N ILE A 48 -3.93 -3.49 -14.77
CA ILE A 48 -4.88 -2.39 -14.59
C ILE A 48 -6.15 -2.67 -15.39
N LEU A 49 -7.29 -2.66 -14.72
CA LEU A 49 -8.61 -2.89 -15.32
C LEU A 49 -9.36 -1.57 -15.60
N ASP A 50 -9.13 -0.55 -14.77
CA ASP A 50 -9.63 0.81 -14.95
C ASP A 50 -8.53 1.80 -14.59
N ASN A 51 -8.07 2.56 -15.60
CA ASN A 51 -6.98 3.53 -15.45
C ASN A 51 -7.49 4.93 -15.06
N HIS A 52 -8.78 5.10 -14.79
CA HIS A 52 -9.27 6.31 -14.15
C HIS A 52 -8.54 6.49 -12.81
N GLN A 53 -7.99 7.67 -12.56
CA GLN A 53 -7.19 7.90 -11.35
C GLN A 53 -8.09 8.29 -10.19
N THR A 54 -7.93 7.60 -9.06
CA THR A 54 -8.47 8.00 -7.76
C THR A 54 -7.31 8.47 -6.88
N GLU A 55 -7.53 9.59 -6.20
CA GLU A 55 -6.53 10.21 -5.33
C GLU A 55 -6.87 9.89 -3.88
N TYR A 56 -5.91 9.32 -3.16
CA TYR A 56 -5.98 9.11 -1.72
C TYR A 56 -4.69 9.62 -1.08
N TRP A 57 -4.76 9.90 0.22
CA TRP A 57 -3.58 10.24 1.00
C TRP A 57 -2.79 8.98 1.30
N GLU A 58 -1.54 8.94 0.85
CA GLU A 58 -0.60 7.87 1.19
C GLU A 58 0.38 8.34 2.25
N GLY A 59 0.70 7.45 3.17
CA GLY A 59 1.91 7.49 3.99
C GLY A 59 2.69 6.19 3.81
N CYS A 60 3.91 6.12 4.34
CA CYS A 60 4.72 4.90 4.24
C CYS A 60 5.58 4.73 5.48
N MET A 61 5.63 3.50 6.02
CA MET A 61 6.46 3.15 7.19
C MET A 61 7.96 3.29 6.94
N SER A 62 8.38 3.31 5.67
CA SER A 62 9.78 3.55 5.30
C SER A 62 10.14 5.04 5.26
N ILE A 63 9.17 5.94 5.42
CA ILE A 63 9.32 7.40 5.22
C ILE A 63 8.83 8.16 6.47
N GLY A 64 9.67 8.14 7.49
CA GLY A 64 9.38 8.75 8.80
C GLY A 64 8.40 7.93 9.64
N THR A 65 8.31 8.27 10.93
CA THR A 65 7.43 7.61 11.91
C THR A 65 6.87 8.65 12.88
N GLY A 66 5.70 8.39 13.45
CA GLY A 66 5.05 9.35 14.36
C GLY A 66 4.77 10.69 13.68
N GLU A 67 5.04 11.80 14.38
CA GLU A 67 4.81 13.16 13.88
C GLU A 67 5.62 13.51 12.61
N ASP A 68 6.77 12.84 12.41
CA ASP A 68 7.65 13.04 11.25
C ASP A 68 7.29 12.16 10.05
N ARG A 69 6.29 11.27 10.15
CA ARG A 69 5.82 10.47 9.02
C ARG A 69 5.35 11.41 7.91
N LEU A 70 5.79 11.17 6.68
CA LEU A 70 5.37 11.98 5.54
C LEU A 70 4.10 11.42 4.91
N PHE A 71 3.24 12.33 4.47
CA PHE A 71 2.00 12.05 3.78
C PHE A 71 1.84 12.93 2.55
N GLY A 72 1.08 12.45 1.57
CA GLY A 72 0.63 13.29 0.47
C GLY A 72 -0.43 12.62 -0.39
N PRO A 73 -1.18 13.42 -1.17
CA PRO A 73 -2.16 12.89 -2.12
C PRO A 73 -1.44 12.22 -3.28
N VAL A 74 -1.80 10.97 -3.58
CA VAL A 74 -1.22 10.17 -4.66
C VAL A 74 -2.34 9.70 -5.58
N PRO A 75 -2.22 9.91 -6.90
CA PRO A 75 -3.17 9.34 -7.86
C PRO A 75 -2.78 7.89 -8.21
N ARG A 76 -3.72 6.96 -8.09
CA ARG A 76 -3.56 5.55 -8.52
C ARG A 76 -4.70 5.13 -9.44
N ALA A 77 -4.48 4.10 -10.25
CA ALA A 77 -5.53 3.50 -11.06
C ALA A 77 -6.66 2.96 -10.17
N LYS A 78 -7.91 3.25 -10.54
CA LYS A 78 -9.10 2.93 -9.75
C LYS A 78 -9.33 1.44 -9.58
N LYS A 79 -9.01 0.60 -10.58
CA LYS A 79 -9.27 -0.84 -10.52
C LYS A 79 -8.11 -1.64 -11.10
N ALA A 80 -7.75 -2.72 -10.41
CA ALA A 80 -6.70 -3.63 -10.82
C ALA A 80 -7.05 -5.09 -10.52
N LYS A 81 -6.48 -6.01 -11.30
CA LYS A 81 -6.46 -7.45 -11.04
C LYS A 81 -5.07 -7.82 -10.54
N VAL A 82 -5.00 -8.58 -9.45
CA VAL A 82 -3.76 -9.10 -8.85
C VAL A 82 -3.76 -10.61 -8.95
N GLU A 83 -2.72 -11.17 -9.53
CA GLU A 83 -2.46 -12.61 -9.59
C GLU A 83 -1.25 -12.92 -8.71
N TYR A 84 -1.39 -13.85 -7.77
CA TYR A 84 -0.35 -14.13 -6.76
C TYR A 84 -0.45 -15.57 -6.23
N LEU A 85 0.57 -15.98 -5.49
CA LEU A 85 0.56 -17.18 -4.67
C LEU A 85 0.31 -16.83 -3.21
N ASP A 86 -0.45 -17.65 -2.50
CA ASP A 86 -0.54 -17.56 -1.04
C ASP A 86 0.61 -18.31 -0.34
N VAL A 87 0.59 -18.32 0.99
CA VAL A 87 1.60 -19.00 1.82
C VAL A 87 1.65 -20.53 1.65
N SER A 88 0.58 -21.13 1.12
CA SER A 88 0.52 -22.56 0.79
C SER A 88 1.03 -22.86 -0.63
N GLY A 89 1.25 -21.81 -1.43
CA GLY A 89 1.62 -21.90 -2.84
C GLY A 89 0.41 -22.06 -3.78
N ALA A 90 -0.81 -21.84 -3.29
CA ALA A 90 -1.99 -21.85 -4.15
C ALA A 90 -2.10 -20.56 -4.96
N GLU A 91 -2.53 -20.68 -6.22
CA GLU A 91 -2.74 -19.55 -7.12
C GLU A 91 -4.06 -18.83 -6.82
N HIS A 92 -4.00 -17.50 -6.78
CA HIS A 92 -5.14 -16.62 -6.57
C HIS A 92 -5.21 -15.54 -7.65
N SER A 93 -6.43 -15.07 -7.90
CA SER A 93 -6.74 -13.99 -8.83
C SER A 93 -7.80 -13.09 -8.19
N LEU A 94 -7.39 -11.91 -7.73
CA LEU A 94 -8.23 -10.96 -7.00
C LEU A 94 -8.40 -9.66 -7.79
N GLU A 95 -9.64 -9.20 -7.96
CA GLU A 95 -9.91 -7.84 -8.42
C GLU A 95 -10.09 -6.91 -7.21
N VAL A 96 -9.39 -5.78 -7.23
CA VAL A 96 -9.48 -4.73 -6.21
C VAL A 96 -9.85 -3.41 -6.85
N SER A 97 -10.61 -2.58 -6.12
CA SER A 97 -10.98 -1.24 -6.57
C SER A 97 -10.75 -0.20 -5.48
N ASP A 98 -10.77 1.07 -5.90
CA ASP A 98 -10.75 2.25 -5.04
C ASP A 98 -9.59 2.17 -4.02
N TYR A 99 -9.88 2.27 -2.73
CA TYR A 99 -8.83 2.29 -1.71
C TYR A 99 -8.05 0.96 -1.61
N MET A 100 -8.68 -0.20 -1.86
CA MET A 100 -7.94 -1.47 -1.90
C MET A 100 -6.98 -1.56 -3.09
N ALA A 101 -7.38 -1.03 -4.26
CA ALA A 101 -6.47 -0.93 -5.39
C ALA A 101 -5.27 -0.04 -5.04
N HIS A 102 -5.50 1.05 -4.31
CA HIS A 102 -4.47 1.95 -3.82
C HIS A 102 -3.41 1.23 -2.98
N ILE A 103 -3.86 0.49 -1.95
CA ILE A 103 -2.99 -0.26 -1.03
C ILE A 103 -2.14 -1.27 -1.81
N VAL A 104 -2.76 -2.06 -2.68
CA VAL A 104 -2.04 -3.07 -3.49
C VAL A 104 -1.00 -2.42 -4.41
N LEU A 105 -1.35 -1.32 -5.08
CA LEU A 105 -0.45 -0.64 -6.00
C LEU A 105 0.73 0.01 -5.25
N HIS A 106 0.50 0.52 -4.03
CA HIS A 106 1.56 1.00 -3.14
C HIS A 106 2.54 -0.13 -2.76
N GLU A 107 2.02 -1.27 -2.31
CA GLU A 107 2.88 -2.38 -1.91
C GLU A 107 3.63 -3.04 -3.08
N LEU A 108 3.02 -3.05 -4.26
CA LEU A 108 3.68 -3.48 -5.49
C LEU A 108 4.86 -2.57 -5.85
N ASP A 109 4.72 -1.26 -5.68
CA ASP A 109 5.77 -0.29 -5.98
C ASP A 109 7.04 -0.52 -5.16
N HIS A 110 6.88 -0.92 -3.89
CA HIS A 110 8.03 -1.32 -3.07
C HIS A 110 8.81 -2.47 -3.72
N LEU A 111 8.13 -3.45 -4.33
CA LEU A 111 8.79 -4.54 -5.05
C LEU A 111 9.55 -4.09 -6.31
N GLU A 112 9.24 -2.90 -6.81
CA GLU A 112 9.90 -2.23 -7.93
C GLU A 112 10.88 -1.14 -7.49
N GLY A 113 11.13 -0.98 -6.18
CA GLY A 113 12.01 0.06 -5.65
C GLY A 113 11.45 1.47 -5.78
N LYS A 114 10.13 1.61 -5.92
CA LYS A 114 9.43 2.89 -5.99
C LYS A 114 8.86 3.26 -4.62
N LEU A 115 8.74 4.57 -4.40
CA LEU A 115 8.14 5.16 -3.21
C LEU A 115 7.02 6.10 -3.65
N PHE A 116 5.98 6.23 -2.81
CA PHE A 116 4.83 7.08 -3.11
C PHE A 116 5.19 8.54 -3.41
N LEU A 117 6.26 9.06 -2.79
CA LEU A 117 6.76 10.43 -3.03
C LEU A 117 7.09 10.70 -4.51
N GLN A 118 7.40 9.66 -5.30
CA GLN A 118 7.70 9.80 -6.73
C GLN A 118 6.46 10.15 -7.57
N TYR A 119 5.26 10.03 -7.01
CA TYR A 119 3.99 10.37 -7.66
C TYR A 119 3.48 11.76 -7.26
N ILE A 120 4.23 12.49 -6.43
CA ILE A 120 3.86 13.83 -5.97
C ILE A 120 4.70 14.86 -6.73
N ASP A 121 4.10 15.51 -7.71
CA ASP A 121 4.80 16.48 -8.58
C ASP A 121 5.19 17.77 -7.85
N ASN A 122 4.32 18.25 -6.95
CA ASN A 122 4.54 19.47 -6.19
C ASN A 122 4.95 19.13 -4.76
N PRO A 123 6.20 19.39 -4.34
CA PRO A 123 6.67 19.06 -3.00
C PRO A 123 5.94 19.82 -1.88
N ARG A 124 5.18 20.89 -2.20
CA ARG A 124 4.28 21.55 -1.25
C ARG A 124 3.06 20.70 -0.87
N ASN A 125 2.81 19.61 -1.59
CA ASN A 125 1.78 18.64 -1.29
C ASN A 125 2.29 17.50 -0.40
N ILE A 126 3.53 17.59 0.11
CA ILE A 126 4.09 16.65 1.08
C ILE A 126 3.97 17.28 2.47
N TRP A 127 3.33 16.54 3.38
CA TRP A 127 2.99 16.98 4.73
C TRP A 127 3.63 16.06 5.77
N ARG A 128 3.94 16.59 6.94
CA ARG A 128 4.32 15.79 8.10
C ARG A 128 3.06 15.42 8.89
N GLY A 129 3.04 14.25 9.51
CA GLY A 129 1.90 13.78 10.32
C GLY A 129 1.46 14.80 11.37
N GLY A 130 2.41 15.38 12.12
CA GLY A 130 2.10 16.39 13.15
C GLY A 130 1.54 17.72 12.61
N ASP A 131 1.61 17.95 11.29
CA ASP A 131 0.96 19.09 10.64
C ASP A 131 -0.41 18.73 10.07
N LEU A 132 -0.63 17.46 9.69
CA LEU A 132 -1.88 16.98 9.10
C LEU A 132 -3.04 17.05 10.09
N ASP A 133 -2.80 16.70 11.36
CA ASP A 133 -3.79 16.75 12.44
C ASP A 133 -4.37 18.16 12.70
N LYS A 134 -3.73 19.21 12.15
CA LYS A 134 -4.22 20.60 12.26
C LYS A 134 -5.24 20.96 11.17
N TYR A 135 -5.39 20.11 10.14
CA TYR A 135 -6.20 20.38 8.94
C TYR A 135 -7.34 19.37 8.73
N LEU A 136 -7.37 18.27 9.48
CA LEU A 136 -8.47 17.30 9.56
C LEU A 136 -9.23 17.50 10.88
#